data_AF-A0A3P7IA04-F1
#
_entry.id   AF-A0A3P7IA04-F1
#
_cell.length_a   1.000
_cell.length_b   1.000
_cell.length_c   1.000
_cell.angle_alpha   90.00
_cell.angle_beta   90.00
_cell.angle_gamma   90.00
#
_symmetry.space_group_name_H-M   'P 1'
#
loop_
_entity.id
_entity.type
_entity.pdbx_description
1 polymer ?
#
loop_
_entity_poly.entity_id
_entity_poly.type
_entity_poly.pdbx_seq_one_letter_code
_entity_poly.pdbx_strand_id
1 'polypeptide(L)'
;MDVLFNRPKIDDFQTLGIAPYTQPWQEGKIISSFERVPNVFGRLAYTGRILNIDIETKKIVYTRPQSCPFQAKNDREIYAALKAPRLMKQIYRNGRLWIIAESMAHLGVAVSIWTIVNQKWQYVMEIRANYRDVTMDVTENDMAVILIKEPLLDDLYPQVQVKSLLMLRLG
;
A
#
# COMPACT_ATOMS: atom_id res chain seq x y z
N MET A 1 2.39 15.78 41.45
CA MET A 1 1.11 15.13 41.09
C MET A 1 1.23 14.74 39.64
N ASP A 2 1.60 13.48 39.38
CA ASP A 2 1.81 12.99 38.03
C ASP A 2 0.48 12.50 37.46
N VAL A 3 0.06 13.11 36.35
CA VAL A 3 -1.12 12.68 35.59
C VAL A 3 -0.72 11.39 34.87
N LEU A 4 -1.17 10.25 35.41
CA LEU A 4 -1.09 8.94 34.78
C LEU A 4 -1.87 8.96 33.47
N PHE A 5 -1.18 9.23 32.37
CA PHE A 5 -1.71 8.91 31.04
C PHE A 5 -1.89 7.39 30.97
N ASN A 6 -3.14 6.93 30.92
CA ASN A 6 -3.49 5.59 30.44
C ASN A 6 -3.02 5.50 28.98
N ARG A 7 -1.74 5.15 28.79
CA ARG A 7 -1.24 4.72 27.49
C ARG A 7 -1.98 3.42 27.17
N PRO A 8 -2.68 3.30 26.03
CA PRO A 8 -3.23 2.01 25.64
C PRO A 8 -2.07 1.00 25.63
N LYS A 9 -2.19 -0.04 26.45
CA LYS A 9 -1.30 -1.20 26.39
C LYS A 9 -1.49 -1.83 25.02
N ILE A 10 -0.47 -1.76 24.19
CA ILE A 10 -0.39 -2.52 22.96
C ILE A 10 0.23 -3.84 23.38
N ASP A 11 -0.60 -4.86 23.54
CA ASP A 11 -0.25 -6.12 24.21
C ASP A 11 0.74 -7.01 23.46
N ASP A 12 1.29 -6.59 22.31
CA ASP A 12 2.35 -7.35 21.67
C ASP A 12 3.15 -6.49 20.68
N PHE A 13 4.42 -6.22 20.97
CA PHE A 13 5.28 -5.41 20.09
C PHE A 13 5.55 -6.10 18.74
N GLN A 14 5.30 -7.42 18.62
CA GLN A 14 5.36 -8.14 17.35
C GLN A 14 4.15 -7.90 16.43
N THR A 15 3.10 -7.21 16.92
CA THR A 15 1.85 -6.97 16.17
C THR A 15 1.71 -5.59 15.52
N LEU A 16 2.67 -4.68 15.71
CA LEU A 16 2.80 -3.45 14.92
C LEU A 16 3.91 -3.58 13.87
N GLY A 17 3.83 -4.62 13.06
CA GLY A 17 4.54 -4.61 11.79
C GLY A 17 3.87 -3.60 10.87
N ILE A 18 4.36 -2.35 10.84
CA ILE A 18 4.37 -1.61 9.57
C ILE A 18 4.97 -2.61 8.58
N ALA A 19 4.19 -3.06 7.60
CA ALA A 19 4.64 -4.19 6.81
C ALA A 19 6.01 -3.82 6.24
N PRO A 20 7.03 -4.70 6.28
CA PRO A 20 8.32 -4.43 5.66
C PRO A 20 8.22 -4.13 4.14
N TYR A 21 6.99 -4.16 3.60
CA TYR A 21 6.64 -4.02 2.19
C TYR A 21 5.39 -3.15 1.95
N THR A 22 4.86 -2.44 2.95
CA THR A 22 3.91 -1.31 2.80
C THR A 22 4.61 -0.07 3.30
N GLN A 23 5.18 0.73 2.41
CA GLN A 23 5.80 1.98 2.85
C GLN A 23 4.69 2.90 3.36
N PRO A 24 4.70 3.29 4.64
CA PRO A 24 3.74 4.28 5.14
C PRO A 24 3.94 5.56 4.32
N TRP A 25 2.83 6.22 3.99
CA TRP A 25 2.88 7.46 3.22
C TRP A 25 2.51 8.62 4.12
N GLN A 26 3.31 9.68 4.05
CA GLN A 26 3.05 10.91 4.78
C GLN A 26 2.54 11.99 3.83
N GLU A 27 1.37 12.54 4.11
CA GLU A 27 0.85 13.76 3.49
C GLU A 27 0.67 14.82 4.58
N GLY A 28 1.49 15.87 4.54
CA GLY A 28 1.55 16.87 5.61
C GLY A 28 1.84 16.22 6.96
N LYS A 29 0.86 16.28 7.88
CA LYS A 29 0.95 15.72 9.23
C LYS A 29 0.32 14.34 9.41
N ILE A 30 -0.24 13.76 8.34
CA ILE A 30 -0.91 12.46 8.40
C ILE A 30 0.00 11.38 7.83
N ILE A 31 0.28 10.35 8.63
CA ILE A 31 0.88 9.10 8.17
C ILE A 31 -0.25 8.09 7.93
N SER A 32 -0.35 7.59 6.71
CA SER A 32 -1.30 6.53 6.36
C SER A 32 -0.58 5.19 6.23
N SER A 33 -1.22 4.09 6.62
CA SER A 33 -0.74 2.72 6.42
C SER A 33 -1.89 1.71 6.37
N PHE A 34 -1.73 0.56 5.72
CA PHE A 34 -2.67 -0.56 5.86
C PHE A 34 -2.44 -1.34 7.14
N GLU A 35 -3.53 -1.72 7.80
CA GLU A 35 -3.48 -2.59 8.96
C GLU A 35 -3.34 -4.07 8.55
N ARG A 36 -2.49 -4.78 9.28
CA ARG A 36 -2.38 -6.23 9.23
C ARG A 36 -2.47 -6.80 10.64
N VAL A 37 -3.06 -7.97 10.76
CA VAL A 37 -3.15 -8.72 12.03
C VAL A 37 -2.61 -10.13 11.81
N PRO A 38 -1.99 -10.76 12.81
CA PRO A 38 -1.64 -12.17 12.73
C PRO A 38 -2.89 -13.03 12.45
N ASN A 39 -2.77 -14.00 11.56
CA ASN A 39 -3.74 -15.06 11.41
C ASN A 39 -3.46 -16.20 12.40
N VAL A 40 -4.33 -17.22 12.40
CA VAL A 40 -4.21 -18.40 13.28
C VAL A 40 -2.90 -19.20 13.11
N PHE A 41 -2.18 -18.96 12.00
CA PHE A 41 -0.88 -19.56 11.69
C PHE A 41 0.31 -18.63 11.97
N GLY A 42 0.09 -17.50 12.66
CA GLY A 42 1.12 -16.51 12.99
C GLY A 42 1.60 -15.66 11.81
N ARG A 43 0.94 -15.72 10.64
CA ARG A 43 1.27 -14.91 9.47
C ARG A 43 0.47 -13.62 9.47
N LEU A 44 1.09 -12.49 9.13
CA LEU A 44 0.37 -11.22 9.01
C LEU A 44 -0.61 -11.24 7.83
N ALA A 45 -1.90 -11.06 8.09
CA ALA A 45 -2.96 -10.98 7.09
C ALA A 45 -3.48 -9.54 6.95
N TYR A 46 -3.77 -9.11 5.72
CA TYR A 46 -4.40 -7.80 5.47
C TYR A 46 -5.86 -7.82 5.94
N THR A 47 -6.22 -6.87 6.81
CA THR A 47 -7.61 -6.71 7.27
C THR A 47 -8.44 -5.85 6.32
N GLY A 48 -7.75 -5.10 5.44
CA GLY A 48 -8.35 -4.08 4.59
C GLY A 48 -8.62 -2.77 5.31
N ARG A 49 -8.28 -2.64 6.60
CA ARG A 49 -8.37 -1.36 7.33
C ARG A 49 -7.17 -0.47 6.98
N ILE A 50 -7.41 0.83 6.93
CA ILE A 50 -6.41 1.89 6.76
C ILE A 50 -6.28 2.61 8.09
N LEU A 51 -5.04 2.78 8.54
CA LEU A 51 -4.62 3.53 9.71
C LEU A 51 -4.19 4.91 9.25
N ASN A 52 -4.88 5.95 9.69
CA ASN A 52 -4.46 7.33 9.50
C ASN A 52 -4.02 7.88 10.86
N ILE A 53 -2.75 8.22 10.97
CA ILE A 53 -2.11 8.68 12.20
C ILE A 53 -1.79 10.16 12.01
N ASP A 54 -2.44 11.02 12.78
CA ASP A 54 -2.07 12.44 12.87
C ASP A 54 -0.88 12.56 13.83
N ILE A 55 0.29 12.95 13.30
CA ILE A 55 1.55 12.98 14.04
C ILE A 55 1.51 14.02 15.17
N GLU A 56 0.83 15.16 14.96
CA GLU A 56 0.78 16.26 15.92
C GLU A 56 -0.08 15.91 17.13
N THR A 57 -1.29 15.43 16.86
CA THR A 57 -2.29 15.11 17.90
C THR A 57 -2.14 13.70 18.45
N LYS A 58 -1.32 12.87 17.79
CA LYS A 58 -1.18 11.42 18.06
C LYS A 58 -2.49 10.65 17.94
N LYS A 59 -3.49 11.24 17.26
CA LYS A 59 -4.79 10.62 17.05
C LYS A 59 -4.69 9.60 15.93
N ILE A 60 -5.21 8.40 16.19
CA ILE A 60 -5.31 7.32 15.20
C ILE A 60 -6.77 7.19 14.77
N VAL A 61 -7.02 7.29 13.47
CA VAL A 61 -8.33 7.07 12.85
C VAL A 61 -8.26 5.83 11.98
N TYR A 62 -9.21 4.93 12.20
CA TYR A 62 -9.34 3.69 11.44
C TYR A 62 -10.42 3.88 10.38
N THR A 63 -10.08 3.63 9.11
CA THR A 63 -11.06 3.60 8.02
C THR A 63 -11.11 2.19 7.46
N ARG A 64 -12.32 1.64 7.28
CA ARG A 64 -12.50 0.37 6.59
C ARG A 64 -13.24 0.60 5.28
N PRO A 65 -12.54 0.66 4.14
CA PRO A 65 -13.17 0.64 2.84
C PRO A 65 -14.10 -0.58 2.69
N GLN A 66 -15.23 -0.36 2.01
CA GLN A 66 -16.13 -1.39 1.54
C GLN A 66 -15.36 -2.34 0.61
N SER A 67 -15.46 -3.64 0.87
CA SER A 67 -14.91 -4.74 0.06
C SER A 67 -13.43 -4.54 -0.32
N CYS A 68 -12.51 -5.04 0.50
CA CYS A 68 -11.09 -5.06 0.15
C CYS A 68 -10.76 -6.27 -0.75
N PRO A 69 -10.14 -6.07 -1.94
CA PRO A 69 -9.82 -7.16 -2.87
C PRO A 69 -8.76 -8.12 -2.30
N PHE A 70 -8.01 -7.68 -1.30
CA PHE A 70 -6.94 -8.42 -0.65
C PHE A 70 -7.34 -9.02 0.71
N GLN A 71 -8.59 -8.86 1.12
CA GLN A 71 -9.04 -9.32 2.43
C GLN A 71 -9.02 -10.85 2.51
N ALA A 72 -8.31 -11.39 3.50
CA ALA A 72 -8.44 -12.79 3.86
C ALA A 72 -9.80 -13.03 4.52
N LYS A 73 -10.55 -14.03 4.03
CA LYS A 73 -11.72 -14.58 4.72
C LYS A 73 -11.30 -15.84 5.45
N ASN A 74 -11.79 -16.02 6.67
CA ASN A 74 -11.67 -17.29 7.38
C ASN A 74 -12.18 -18.40 6.44
N ASP A 75 -11.47 -19.54 6.40
CA ASP A 75 -11.72 -20.72 5.55
C ASP A 75 -11.37 -20.59 4.05
N ARG A 76 -10.79 -19.46 3.60
CA ARG A 76 -10.31 -19.28 2.20
C ARG A 76 -8.88 -18.77 2.10
N GLU A 77 -8.01 -19.23 3.00
CA GLU A 77 -6.65 -18.70 3.12
C GLU A 77 -5.76 -18.95 1.89
N ILE A 78 -5.90 -20.08 1.18
CA ILE A 78 -5.08 -20.38 -0.01
C ILE A 78 -5.40 -19.40 -1.15
N TYR A 79 -6.69 -19.15 -1.40
CA TYR A 79 -7.13 -18.22 -2.45
C TYR A 79 -6.77 -16.77 -2.10
N ALA A 80 -6.85 -16.43 -0.81
CA ALA A 80 -6.40 -15.13 -0.31
C ALA A 80 -4.89 -14.98 -0.39
N ALA A 81 -4.09 -16.03 -0.16
CA ALA A 81 -2.63 -15.98 -0.24
C ALA A 81 -2.12 -15.69 -1.65
N LEU A 82 -2.78 -16.22 -2.69
CA LEU A 82 -2.43 -15.94 -4.09
C LEU A 82 -2.81 -14.52 -4.53
N LYS A 83 -3.91 -13.98 -4.01
CA LYS A 83 -4.38 -12.62 -4.29
C LYS A 83 -3.75 -11.56 -3.38
N ALA A 84 -3.18 -11.98 -2.24
CA ALA A 84 -2.59 -11.07 -1.29
C ALA A 84 -1.40 -10.34 -1.95
N PRO A 85 -1.27 -9.03 -1.71
CA PRO A 85 -0.14 -8.27 -2.20
C PRO A 85 1.11 -8.69 -1.43
N ARG A 86 2.10 -9.17 -2.18
CA ARG A 86 3.45 -9.43 -1.71
C ARG A 86 4.14 -8.11 -1.40
N LEU A 87 4.08 -7.17 -2.34
CA LEU A 87 4.59 -5.81 -2.21
C LEU A 87 3.45 -4.82 -2.46
N MET A 88 3.45 -3.72 -1.71
CA MET A 88 2.47 -2.65 -1.86
C MET A 88 3.08 -1.27 -1.60
N LYS A 89 2.88 -0.33 -2.52
CA LYS A 89 3.13 1.09 -2.28
C LYS A 89 1.80 1.79 -2.14
N GLN A 90 1.70 2.71 -1.21
CA GLN A 90 0.54 3.58 -1.04
C GLN A 90 0.95 5.05 -1.17
N ILE A 91 0.04 5.84 -1.71
CA ILE A 91 0.23 7.27 -1.93
C ILE A 91 -1.10 7.93 -1.56
N TYR A 92 -1.14 8.70 -0.48
CA TYR A 92 -2.31 9.48 -0.10
C TYR A 92 -2.11 10.91 -0.62
N ARG A 93 -2.98 11.31 -1.53
CA ARG A 93 -2.96 12.64 -2.17
C ARG A 93 -4.38 13.05 -2.51
N ASN A 94 -4.71 14.33 -2.32
CA ASN A 94 -6.00 14.91 -2.73
C ASN A 94 -7.23 14.17 -2.15
N GLY A 95 -7.11 13.65 -0.92
CA GLY A 95 -8.18 12.89 -0.26
C GLY A 95 -8.43 11.49 -0.84
N ARG A 96 -7.52 10.99 -1.69
CA ARG A 96 -7.60 9.70 -2.36
C ARG A 96 -6.38 8.86 -2.00
N LEU A 97 -6.59 7.59 -1.69
CA LEU A 97 -5.50 6.64 -1.49
C LEU A 97 -5.23 5.91 -2.79
N TRP A 98 -4.02 6.02 -3.32
CA TRP A 98 -3.53 5.30 -4.49
C TRP A 98 -2.61 4.17 -4.07
N ILE A 99 -2.67 3.07 -4.80
CA ILE A 99 -2.06 1.81 -4.37
C ILE A 99 -1.46 1.13 -5.59
N ILE A 100 -0.18 0.77 -5.49
CA ILE A 100 0.50 -0.14 -6.41
C ILE A 100 0.69 -1.45 -5.68
N ALA A 101 0.21 -2.55 -6.24
CA ALA A 101 0.25 -3.86 -5.60
C ALA A 101 0.80 -4.93 -6.55
N GLU A 102 1.82 -5.66 -6.09
CA GLU A 102 2.28 -6.89 -6.71
C GLU A 102 1.71 -8.09 -5.93
N SER A 103 0.87 -8.90 -6.57
CA SER A 103 0.35 -10.13 -5.97
C SER A 103 1.32 -11.30 -6.12
N MET A 104 1.24 -12.30 -5.23
CA MET A 104 2.02 -13.54 -5.35
C MET A 104 1.82 -14.25 -6.70
N ALA A 105 0.62 -14.19 -7.28
CA ALA A 105 0.31 -14.81 -8.58
C ALA A 105 1.04 -14.17 -9.78
N HIS A 106 1.54 -12.94 -9.66
CA HIS A 106 2.14 -12.16 -10.75
C HIS A 106 3.56 -11.69 -10.43
N LEU A 107 4.24 -12.43 -9.56
CA LEU A 107 5.55 -12.07 -9.02
C LEU A 107 6.55 -11.76 -10.13
N GLY A 108 7.06 -10.52 -10.13
CA GLY A 108 8.04 -10.04 -11.09
C GLY A 108 7.52 -9.82 -12.51
N VAL A 109 6.23 -10.02 -12.76
CA VAL A 109 5.62 -9.98 -14.10
C VAL A 109 4.66 -8.80 -14.25
N ALA A 110 3.83 -8.54 -13.24
CA ALA A 110 2.85 -7.46 -13.31
C ALA A 110 2.54 -6.84 -11.94
N VAL A 111 2.14 -5.57 -11.99
CA VAL A 111 1.58 -4.83 -10.86
C VAL A 111 0.19 -4.32 -11.20
N SER A 112 -0.65 -4.26 -10.18
CA SER A 112 -2.00 -3.70 -10.26
C SER A 112 -2.06 -2.35 -9.57
N ILE A 113 -2.72 -1.39 -10.21
CA ILE A 113 -2.98 -0.05 -9.66
C ILE A 113 -4.43 0.00 -9.21
N TRP A 114 -4.61 0.45 -7.97
CA TRP A 114 -5.90 0.63 -7.34
C TRP A 114 -5.98 2.03 -6.73
N THR A 115 -7.20 2.45 -6.49
CA THR A 115 -7.49 3.64 -5.72
C THR A 115 -8.63 3.38 -4.74
N ILE A 116 -8.64 4.14 -3.66
CA ILE A 116 -9.72 4.17 -2.68
C ILE A 116 -10.23 5.59 -2.59
N VAL A 117 -11.50 5.75 -2.94
CA VAL A 117 -12.24 7.01 -2.88
C VAL A 117 -13.64 6.70 -2.34
N ASN A 118 -14.17 7.57 -1.48
CA ASN A 118 -15.50 7.37 -0.87
C ASN A 118 -15.67 5.98 -0.23
N GLN A 119 -14.62 5.52 0.44
CA GLN A 119 -14.53 4.18 1.07
C GLN A 119 -14.70 3.01 0.10
N LYS A 120 -14.53 3.17 -1.21
CA LYS A 120 -14.65 2.07 -2.18
C LYS A 120 -13.33 1.83 -2.87
N TRP A 121 -12.94 0.56 -2.95
CA TRP A 121 -11.85 0.12 -3.80
C TRP A 121 -12.27 0.23 -5.26
N GLN A 122 -11.40 0.82 -6.07
CA GLN A 122 -11.56 0.92 -7.51
C GLN A 122 -10.29 0.40 -8.16
N TYR A 123 -10.48 -0.58 -9.04
CA TYR A 123 -9.41 -1.02 -9.93
C TYR A 123 -9.16 0.06 -10.98
N VAL A 124 -7.89 0.41 -11.19
CA VAL A 124 -7.51 1.42 -12.16
C VAL A 124 -6.95 0.74 -13.41
N MET A 125 -5.86 -0.01 -13.27
CA MET A 125 -5.22 -0.70 -14.39
C MET A 125 -4.21 -1.75 -13.90
N GLU A 126 -3.72 -2.55 -14.84
CA GLU A 126 -2.58 -3.45 -14.66
C GLU A 126 -1.43 -2.97 -15.55
N ILE A 127 -0.21 -3.08 -15.03
CA ILE A 127 1.03 -2.78 -15.73
C ILE A 127 1.87 -4.05 -15.76
N ARG A 128 2.24 -4.48 -16.97
CA ARG A 128 3.15 -5.61 -17.20
C ARG A 128 4.61 -5.18 -17.01
N ALA A 129 4.98 -5.01 -15.75
CA ALA A 129 6.34 -4.72 -15.33
C ALA A 129 6.60 -5.28 -13.93
N ASN A 130 7.87 -5.52 -13.62
CA ASN A 130 8.29 -5.87 -12.27
C ASN A 130 8.03 -4.69 -11.31
N TYR A 131 7.58 -4.97 -10.09
CA TYR A 131 7.30 -3.94 -9.10
C TYR A 131 8.48 -2.97 -8.85
N ARG A 132 9.72 -3.47 -8.85
CA ARG A 132 10.92 -2.63 -8.64
C ARG A 132 11.12 -1.58 -9.74
N ASP A 133 10.62 -1.90 -10.92
CA ASP A 133 10.79 -1.14 -12.14
C ASP A 133 9.69 -0.10 -12.33
N VAL A 134 8.64 -0.13 -11.49
CA VAL A 134 7.54 0.84 -11.50
C VAL A 134 7.72 1.88 -10.41
N THR A 135 7.75 3.16 -10.78
CA THR A 135 7.61 4.29 -9.86
C THR A 135 6.32 5.02 -10.18
N MET A 136 5.53 5.35 -9.17
CA MET A 136 4.36 6.21 -9.32
C MET A 136 4.37 7.30 -8.26
N ASP A 137 3.88 8.47 -8.64
CA ASP A 137 3.48 9.57 -7.77
C ASP A 137 2.19 10.23 -8.28
N VAL A 138 1.56 11.06 -7.46
CA VAL A 138 0.32 11.76 -7.80
C VAL A 138 0.50 13.26 -7.54
N THR A 139 0.23 14.05 -8.57
CA THR A 139 0.34 15.51 -8.49
C THR A 139 -0.84 16.13 -7.75
N GLU A 140 -0.74 17.42 -7.42
CA GLU A 140 -1.80 18.21 -6.79
C GLU A 140 -3.07 18.30 -7.64
N ASN A 141 -2.96 18.14 -8.95
CA ASN A 141 -4.10 18.19 -9.88
C ASN A 141 -4.76 16.81 -10.11
N ASP A 142 -4.52 15.86 -9.20
CA ASP A 142 -4.99 14.47 -9.23
C ASP A 142 -4.55 13.68 -10.48
N MET A 143 -3.36 14.00 -10.98
CA MET A 143 -2.74 13.27 -12.07
C MET A 143 -1.71 12.29 -11.51
N ALA A 144 -1.96 11.00 -11.70
CA ALA A 144 -1.01 9.94 -11.47
C ALA A 144 0.05 9.93 -12.58
N VAL A 145 1.31 10.04 -12.18
CA VAL A 145 2.47 9.94 -13.07
C VAL A 145 3.13 8.61 -12.78
N ILE A 146 3.19 7.73 -13.78
CA ILE A 146 3.73 6.38 -13.64
C ILE A 146 4.90 6.22 -14.60
N LEU A 147 6.06 5.92 -14.05
CA LEU A 147 7.31 5.67 -14.74
C LEU A 147 7.60 4.17 -14.71
N ILE A 148 7.81 3.58 -15.88
CA ILE A 148 8.31 2.21 -16.05
C ILE A 148 9.76 2.31 -16.49
N LYS A 149 10.65 1.79 -15.66
CA LYS A 149 12.09 1.77 -15.88
C LYS A 149 12.50 0.41 -16.41
N GLU A 150 13.63 0.34 -17.09
CA GLU A 150 14.29 -0.92 -17.36
C GLU A 150 15.81 -0.77 -17.17
N PRO A 151 16.48 -1.80 -16.63
CA PRO A 151 17.92 -1.78 -16.50
C PRO A 151 18.56 -1.78 -17.89
N LEU A 152 19.59 -0.94 -18.08
CA LEU A 152 20.47 -1.03 -19.23
C LEU A 152 21.44 -2.19 -19.00
N LEU A 153 21.56 -3.07 -19.99
CA LEU A 153 22.51 -4.17 -20.00
C LEU A 153 23.88 -3.60 -20.42
N ASP A 154 24.52 -2.84 -19.52
CA ASP A 154 25.91 -2.44 -19.71
C ASP A 154 26.69 -2.70 -18.40
N ASP A 155 27.77 -3.46 -18.52
CA ASP A 155 28.40 -4.19 -17.40
C ASP A 155 29.17 -3.29 -16.41
N LEU A 156 29.22 -1.98 -16.65
CA LEU A 156 30.10 -1.06 -15.92
C LEU A 156 29.39 -0.12 -14.96
N TYR A 157 28.09 0.14 -15.13
CA TYR A 157 27.33 1.04 -14.24
C TYR A 157 25.84 0.66 -14.17
N PRO A 158 25.18 0.73 -12.99
CA PRO A 158 23.74 0.49 -12.89
C PRO A 158 22.97 1.67 -13.48
N GLN A 159 22.90 1.74 -14.81
CA GLN A 159 22.09 2.72 -15.51
C GLN A 159 20.68 2.15 -15.73
N VAL A 160 19.68 3.00 -15.55
CA VAL A 160 18.27 2.68 -15.82
C VAL A 160 17.75 3.66 -16.85
N GLN A 161 17.00 3.17 -17.83
CA GLN A 161 16.29 4.03 -18.78
C GLN A 161 14.79 4.05 -18.50
N VAL A 162 14.13 5.15 -18.85
CA VAL A 162 12.67 5.23 -18.81
C VAL A 162 12.14 4.52 -20.06
N LYS A 163 11.58 3.33 -19.87
CA LYS A 163 10.92 2.57 -20.93
C LYS A 163 9.59 3.23 -21.32
N SER A 164 8.84 3.71 -20.35
CA SER A 164 7.52 4.30 -20.58
C SER A 164 7.14 5.29 -19.48
N LEU A 165 6.38 6.30 -19.86
CA LEU A 165 5.76 7.29 -18.98
C LEU A 165 4.25 7.29 -19.26
N LEU A 166 3.45 7.06 -18.23
CA LEU A 166 2.00 7.13 -18.28
C LEU A 166 1.53 8.28 -17.39
N MET A 167 0.59 9.06 -17.90
CA MET A 167 -0.05 10.13 -17.14
C MET A 167 -1.55 9.84 -17.14
N LEU A 168 -2.08 9.57 -15.96
CA LEU A 168 -3.47 9.15 -15.79
C LEU A 168 -4.19 10.13 -14.87
N ARG A 169 -5.38 10.55 -15.30
CA ARG A 169 -6.31 11.32 -14.46
C ARG A 169 -7.60 10.53 -14.31
N LEU A 170 -8.07 10.38 -13.07
CA LEU A 170 -9.38 9.80 -12.80
C LEU A 170 -10.41 10.94 -12.79
N GLY A 171 -11.56 10.71 -13.41
CA GLY A 171 -12.71 11.63 -13.41
C GLY A 171 -13.50 11.59 -12.11
#